data_AF-A0A835PT27-F1
#
_entry.id   AF-A0A835PT27-F1
#
_cell.length_a   1.000
_cell.length_b   1.000
_cell.length_c   1.000
_cell.angle_alpha   90.00
_cell.angle_beta   90.00
_cell.angle_gamma   90.00
#
_symmetry.space_group_name_H-M   'P 1'
#
loop_
_entity.id
_entity.type
_entity.pdbx_description
1 polymer ?
#
loop_
_entity_poly.entity_id
_entity_poly.type
_entity_poly.pdbx_seq_one_letter_code
_entity_poly.pdbx_strand_id
1 'polypeptide(L)'
;MRQTSFCLQNSSHQLSSLFVFFQQIGRYYYFSATFPVTVKDFKDRYLPKPYVINLMDELTLKGITQYYAFVEERQKVHCLNTLFSKLQINQSIIFCNSVNRVELLAKKITELGYSCFYIHAKMLQDHRIEVFHDFHNGACRNLVWYRN
;
A
#
# COMPACT_ATOMS: atom_id res chain seq x y z
N MET A 1 -15.32 -22.92 -18.87
CA MET A 1 -13.84 -22.77 -18.98
C MET A 1 -13.30 -22.55 -17.58
N ARG A 2 -12.67 -23.55 -16.95
CA ARG A 2 -12.26 -23.47 -15.53
C ARG A 2 -10.98 -22.64 -15.43
N GLN A 3 -11.08 -21.40 -14.93
CA GLN A 3 -9.92 -20.62 -14.51
C GLN A 3 -9.53 -21.08 -13.10
N THR A 4 -8.51 -21.91 -12.99
CA THR A 4 -7.86 -22.21 -11.70
C THR A 4 -6.78 -21.15 -11.46
N SER A 5 -7.13 -20.09 -10.75
CA SER A 5 -6.17 -19.11 -10.24
C SER A 5 -5.46 -19.69 -9.02
N PHE A 6 -4.17 -20.01 -9.15
CA PHE A 6 -3.31 -20.38 -8.02
C PHE A 6 -2.46 -19.18 -7.62
N CYS A 7 -2.64 -18.72 -6.38
CA CYS A 7 -1.76 -17.73 -5.76
C CYS A 7 -0.61 -18.48 -5.09
N LEU A 8 0.59 -18.45 -5.70
CA LEU A 8 1.75 -19.17 -5.17
C LEU A 8 2.65 -18.19 -4.41
N GLN A 9 2.59 -18.23 -3.08
CA GLN A 9 3.50 -17.49 -2.20
C GLN A 9 4.70 -18.37 -1.78
N ASN A 10 5.90 -17.89 -2.11
CA ASN A 10 7.17 -18.02 -1.37
C ASN A 10 7.80 -19.39 -1.00
N SER A 11 7.65 -20.45 -1.81
CA SER A 11 8.43 -21.69 -1.62
C SER A 11 9.03 -22.24 -2.92
N SER A 12 10.16 -21.71 -3.38
CA SER A 12 10.80 -22.03 -4.67
C SER A 12 11.05 -23.53 -4.91
N HIS A 13 11.33 -24.31 -3.86
CA HIS A 13 11.60 -25.75 -3.99
C HIS A 13 10.36 -26.62 -4.25
N GLN A 14 9.19 -26.27 -3.70
CA GLN A 14 7.97 -27.07 -3.90
C GLN A 14 7.24 -26.74 -5.22
N LEU A 15 7.46 -25.54 -5.75
CA LEU A 15 6.81 -25.09 -7.00
C LEU A 15 7.39 -25.75 -8.24
N SER A 16 8.66 -26.17 -8.19
CA SER A 16 9.37 -26.77 -9.33
C SER A 16 8.68 -28.05 -9.83
N SER A 17 8.35 -28.96 -8.91
CA SER A 17 7.68 -30.23 -9.23
C SER A 17 6.23 -30.02 -9.70
N LEU A 18 5.57 -28.98 -9.20
CA LEU A 18 4.19 -28.64 -9.57
C LEU A 18 4.13 -28.04 -10.98
N PHE A 19 5.07 -27.16 -11.35
CA PHE A 19 5.09 -26.52 -12.67
C PHE A 19 5.39 -27.49 -13.82
N VAL A 20 6.25 -28.49 -13.60
CA VAL A 20 6.51 -29.55 -14.59
C VAL A 20 5.24 -30.35 -14.90
N PHE A 21 4.38 -30.57 -13.90
CA PHE A 21 3.11 -31.26 -14.08
C PHE A 21 2.05 -30.40 -14.81
N PHE A 22 2.04 -29.09 -14.55
CA PHE A 22 0.97 -28.21 -15.05
C PHE A 22 1.21 -27.66 -16.47
N GLN A 23 2.42 -27.70 -17.03
CA GLN A 23 2.71 -27.09 -18.34
C GLN A 23 1.81 -27.50 -19.52
N GLN A 24 1.01 -28.56 -19.40
CA GLN A 24 0.12 -29.03 -20.47
C GLN A 24 -1.31 -28.45 -20.47
N ILE A 25 -1.78 -27.69 -19.45
CA ILE A 25 -3.24 -27.53 -19.24
C ILE A 25 -3.77 -26.10 -18.94
N GLY A 26 -3.01 -25.00 -19.08
CA GLY A 26 -3.64 -23.67 -18.85
C GLY A 26 -2.82 -22.40 -19.03
N ARG A 27 -3.47 -21.26 -18.74
CA ARG A 27 -2.84 -19.93 -18.57
C ARG A 27 -2.52 -19.71 -17.10
N TYR A 28 -1.32 -19.22 -16.80
CA TYR A 28 -0.83 -18.99 -15.43
C TYR A 28 -0.56 -17.51 -15.19
N TYR A 29 -0.84 -17.06 -13.98
CA TYR A 29 -0.49 -15.72 -13.51
C TYR A 29 0.45 -15.84 -12.32
N TYR A 30 1.58 -15.14 -12.38
CA TYR A 30 2.56 -15.08 -11.31
C TYR A 30 2.59 -13.66 -10.76
N PHE A 31 2.33 -13.51 -9.47
CA PHE A 31 2.34 -12.21 -8.78
C PHE A 31 3.49 -12.22 -7.78
N SER A 32 4.37 -11.23 -7.87
CA SER A 32 5.41 -11.00 -6.87
C SER A 32 5.48 -9.52 -6.52
N ALA A 33 5.56 -9.23 -5.22
CA ALA A 33 5.74 -7.88 -4.71
C ALA A 33 7.19 -7.40 -4.77
N THR A 34 8.15 -8.29 -5.01
CA THR A 34 9.58 -7.99 -5.16
C THR A 34 10.20 -8.83 -6.28
N PHE A 35 11.30 -8.39 -6.87
CA PHE A 35 11.98 -9.11 -7.97
C PHE A 35 13.45 -9.44 -7.61
N PRO A 36 13.71 -10.25 -6.57
CA PRO A 36 15.06 -10.74 -6.30
C PRO A 36 15.51 -11.72 -7.41
N VAL A 37 16.82 -11.96 -7.50
CA VAL A 37 17.45 -12.83 -8.52
C VAL A 37 16.77 -14.21 -8.59
N THR A 38 16.40 -14.78 -7.44
CA THR A 38 15.71 -16.07 -7.35
C THR A 38 14.35 -16.10 -8.06
N VAL A 39 13.59 -15.01 -8.04
CA VAL A 39 12.31 -14.87 -8.75
C VAL A 39 12.54 -14.71 -10.25
N LYS A 40 13.60 -13.98 -10.63
CA LYS A 40 13.99 -13.83 -12.03
C LYS A 40 14.37 -15.18 -12.64
N ASP A 41 15.21 -15.95 -11.96
CA ASP A 41 15.65 -17.28 -12.39
C ASP A 41 14.47 -18.25 -12.50
N PHE A 42 13.52 -18.19 -11.56
CA PHE A 42 12.30 -18.99 -11.62
C PHE A 42 11.45 -18.63 -12.85
N LYS A 43 11.23 -17.33 -13.08
CA LYS A 43 10.47 -16.81 -14.24
C LYS A 43 11.12 -17.26 -15.55
N ASP A 44 12.44 -17.08 -15.69
CA ASP A 44 13.17 -17.46 -16.91
C ASP A 44 13.18 -18.98 -17.15
N ARG A 45 13.11 -19.80 -16.10
CA ARG A 45 13.11 -21.27 -16.21
C ARG A 45 11.74 -21.88 -16.47
N TYR A 46 10.67 -21.37 -15.87
CA TYR A 46 9.37 -22.05 -15.83
C TYR A 46 8.25 -21.33 -16.58
N LEU A 47 8.40 -20.05 -16.93
CA LEU A 47 7.38 -19.28 -17.64
C LEU A 47 7.82 -19.06 -19.11
N PRO A 48 7.30 -19.83 -20.08
CA PRO A 48 7.61 -19.62 -21.49
C PRO A 48 6.92 -18.35 -22.01
N LYS A 49 7.70 -17.38 -22.51
CA LYS A 49 7.22 -16.11 -23.10
C LYS A 49 6.16 -15.37 -22.23
N PRO A 50 6.47 -15.02 -20.96
CA PRO A 50 5.51 -14.35 -20.10
C PRO A 50 5.27 -12.91 -20.55
N TYR A 51 4.02 -12.46 -20.48
CA TYR A 51 3.73 -11.03 -20.50
C TYR A 51 4.07 -10.45 -19.12
N VAL A 52 5.13 -9.65 -19.06
CA VAL A 52 5.63 -9.08 -17.79
C VAL A 52 5.07 -7.67 -17.64
N ILE A 53 4.28 -7.47 -16.58
CA ILE A 53 3.87 -6.14 -16.15
C ILE A 53 4.74 -5.80 -14.94
N ASN A 54 5.77 -4.97 -15.16
CA ASN A 54 6.55 -4.43 -14.06
C ASN A 54 5.96 -3.07 -13.67
N LEU A 55 5.26 -3.04 -12.55
CA LEU A 55 4.76 -1.80 -11.93
C LEU A 55 5.71 -1.28 -10.85
N MET A 56 6.85 -1.95 -10.61
CA MET A 56 7.92 -1.40 -9.79
C MET A 56 8.70 -0.39 -10.64
N ASP A 57 8.09 0.77 -10.88
CA ASP A 57 8.89 1.96 -11.09
C ASP A 57 9.71 2.15 -9.81
N GLU A 58 11.02 2.35 -9.94
CA GLU A 58 11.79 2.88 -8.81
C GLU A 58 11.03 4.12 -8.32
N LEU A 59 10.58 4.10 -7.07
CA LEU A 59 9.97 5.26 -6.42
C LEU A 59 11.02 6.37 -6.36
N THR A 60 11.19 7.10 -7.46
CA THR A 60 12.11 8.21 -7.51
C THR A 60 11.48 9.32 -6.69
N LEU A 61 12.12 9.69 -5.58
CA LEU A 61 11.72 10.84 -4.76
C LEU A 61 12.01 12.19 -5.47
N LYS A 62 12.16 12.17 -6.81
CA LYS A 62 12.51 13.31 -7.63
C LYS A 62 11.33 14.27 -7.65
N GLY A 63 11.55 15.48 -7.15
CA GLY A 63 10.50 16.50 -6.98
C GLY A 63 9.77 16.45 -5.64
N ILE A 64 10.09 15.49 -4.76
CA ILE A 64 9.56 15.45 -3.38
C ILE A 64 10.56 16.13 -2.44
N THR A 65 10.14 17.25 -1.86
CA THR A 65 10.94 17.93 -0.83
C THR A 65 10.65 17.29 0.52
N GLN A 66 11.70 16.86 1.22
CA GLN A 66 11.59 16.11 2.47
C GLN A 66 12.12 16.95 3.64
N TYR A 67 11.36 16.93 4.74
CA TYR A 67 11.71 17.62 5.97
C TYR A 67 11.53 16.67 7.15
N TYR A 68 12.26 16.92 8.22
CA TYR A 68 12.05 16.28 9.51
C TYR A 68 11.95 17.34 10.61
N ALA A 69 11.22 17.01 11.67
CA ALA A 69 11.10 17.85 12.85
C ALA A 69 11.28 16.99 14.09
N PHE A 70 12.13 17.43 15.02
CA PHE A 70 12.24 16.82 16.34
C PHE A 70 11.06 17.30 17.20
N VAL A 71 10.16 16.38 17.55
CA VAL A 71 8.93 16.68 18.28
C VAL A 71 8.67 15.59 19.30
N GLU A 72 8.44 15.99 20.56
CA GLU A 72 7.99 15.06 21.60
C GLU A 72 6.60 14.50 21.29
N GLU A 73 6.30 13.30 21.76
CA GLU A 73 5.04 12.62 21.46
C GLU A 73 3.80 13.45 21.79
N ARG A 74 3.80 14.12 22.94
CA ARG A 74 2.71 15.01 23.40
C ARG A 74 2.52 16.24 22.50
N GLN A 75 3.55 16.67 21.79
CA GLN A 75 3.54 17.86 20.93
C GLN A 75 3.19 17.55 19.48
N LYS A 76 3.19 16.28 19.05
CA LYS A 76 2.94 15.90 17.65
C LYS A 76 1.61 16.42 17.10
N VAL A 77 0.53 16.34 17.88
CA VAL A 77 -0.79 16.84 17.46
C VAL A 77 -0.78 18.36 17.29
N HIS A 78 -0.13 19.07 18.21
CA HIS A 78 0.00 20.52 18.12
C HIS A 78 0.87 20.96 16.93
N CYS A 79 1.98 20.25 16.69
CA CYS A 79 2.83 20.45 15.53
C CYS A 79 2.06 20.22 14.22
N LEU A 80 1.28 19.13 14.13
CA LEU A 80 0.43 18.85 12.97
C LEU A 80 -0.60 19.95 12.72
N ASN A 81 -1.27 20.44 13.77
CA ASN A 81 -2.22 21.56 13.63
C ASN A 81 -1.53 22.84 13.12
N THR A 82 -0.31 23.10 13.58
CA THR A 82 0.51 24.22 13.10
C THR A 82 0.84 24.06 11.61
N LEU A 83 1.17 22.84 11.17
CA LEU A 83 1.41 22.54 9.76
C LEU A 83 0.15 22.76 8.92
N PHE A 84 -1.02 22.29 9.37
CA PHE A 84 -2.29 22.54 8.70
C PHE A 84 -2.65 24.02 8.58
N SER A 85 -2.27 24.83 9.58
CA SER A 85 -2.53 26.28 9.57
C SER A 85 -1.57 27.06 8.68
N LYS A 86 -0.30 26.64 8.61
CA LYS A 86 0.76 27.37 7.87
C LYS A 86 0.90 26.95 6.42
N LEU A 87 0.53 25.71 6.09
CA LEU A 87 0.70 25.15 4.75
C LEU A 87 -0.64 25.14 4.01
N GLN A 88 -0.63 25.60 2.75
CA GLN A 88 -1.77 25.44 1.86
C GLN A 88 -1.78 24.00 1.29
N ILE A 89 -2.44 23.11 2.02
CA ILE A 89 -2.50 21.68 1.71
C ILE A 89 -3.82 21.37 0.99
N ASN A 90 -3.78 20.92 -0.27
CA ASN A 90 -5.00 20.47 -0.96
C ASN A 90 -5.52 19.15 -0.37
N GLN A 91 -4.65 18.12 -0.36
CA GLN A 91 -4.90 16.84 0.28
C GLN A 91 -3.65 16.36 1.03
N SER A 92 -3.84 15.67 2.15
CA SER A 92 -2.74 15.07 2.92
C SER A 92 -3.01 13.62 3.32
N ILE A 93 -1.92 12.85 3.42
CA ILE A 93 -1.91 11.51 3.98
C ILE A 93 -0.97 11.52 5.19
N ILE A 94 -1.47 11.04 6.33
CA ILE A 94 -0.72 10.98 7.59
C ILE A 94 -0.54 9.52 7.98
N PHE A 95 0.71 9.08 8.03
CA PHE A 95 1.03 7.70 8.37
C PHE A 95 1.20 7.50 9.88
N CYS A 96 0.58 6.45 10.40
CA CYS A 96 0.69 6.00 11.79
C CYS A 96 1.15 4.55 11.87
N ASN A 97 1.94 4.22 12.89
CA ASN A 97 2.53 2.88 13.08
C ASN A 97 1.64 1.91 13.89
N SER A 98 0.42 2.31 14.26
CA SER A 98 -0.53 1.39 14.91
C SER A 98 -1.97 1.75 14.60
N VAL A 99 -2.84 0.74 14.60
CA VAL A 99 -4.28 0.88 14.34
C VAL A 99 -4.91 1.85 15.35
N ASN A 100 -4.62 1.68 16.64
CA ASN A 100 -5.17 2.55 17.69
C ASN A 100 -4.78 4.02 17.47
N ARG A 101 -3.56 4.28 16.98
CA ARG A 101 -3.12 5.65 16.69
C ARG A 101 -3.80 6.25 15.48
N VAL A 102 -4.14 5.44 14.48
CA VAL A 102 -4.92 5.88 13.32
C VAL A 102 -6.28 6.43 13.77
N GLU A 103 -7.01 5.64 14.56
CA GLU A 103 -8.34 6.02 15.06
C GLU A 103 -8.29 7.24 15.99
N LEU A 104 -7.37 7.24 16.97
CA LEU A 104 -7.22 8.36 17.91
C LEU A 104 -6.81 9.66 17.21
N LEU A 105 -5.90 9.58 16.23
CA LEU A 105 -5.47 10.76 15.48
C LEU A 105 -6.59 11.28 14.59
N ALA A 106 -7.30 10.41 13.87
CA ALA A 106 -8.44 10.81 13.05
C ALA A 106 -9.50 11.53 13.90
N LYS A 107 -9.84 10.98 15.07
CA LYS A 107 -10.76 11.62 16.01
C LYS A 107 -10.29 13.02 16.43
N LYS A 108 -9.02 13.17 16.81
CA LYS A 108 -8.44 14.48 17.17
C LYS A 108 -8.43 15.48 16.03
N ILE A 109 -8.14 15.04 14.80
CA ILE A 109 -8.17 15.90 13.62
C ILE A 109 -9.59 16.41 13.36
N THR A 110 -10.59 15.52 13.49
CA THR A 110 -12.01 15.89 13.38
C THR A 110 -12.46 16.85 14.49
N GLU A 111 -12.02 16.63 15.74
CA GLU A 111 -12.28 17.52 16.87
C GLU A 111 -11.67 18.92 16.68
N LEU A 112 -10.55 19.03 15.96
CA LEU A 112 -9.93 20.30 15.58
C LEU A 112 -10.65 21.00 14.41
N GLY A 113 -11.70 20.40 13.85
CA GLY A 113 -12.52 20.97 12.78
C GLY A 113 -12.06 20.65 11.35
N TYR A 114 -11.11 19.72 11.18
CA TYR A 114 -10.67 19.30 9.86
C TYR A 114 -11.40 18.03 9.40
N SER A 115 -11.80 17.97 8.13
CA SER A 115 -12.32 16.72 7.56
C SER A 115 -11.21 15.67 7.48
N CYS A 116 -11.52 14.45 7.94
CA CYS A 116 -10.55 13.36 7.98
C CYS A 116 -11.21 12.00 7.75
N PHE A 117 -10.64 11.19 6.86
CA PHE A 117 -10.89 9.76 6.78
C PHE A 117 -9.74 8.98 7.42
N TYR A 118 -9.95 7.68 7.64
CA TYR A 118 -8.90 6.80 8.12
C TYR A 118 -8.98 5.41 7.50
N ILE A 119 -7.82 4.77 7.34
CA ILE A 119 -7.69 3.39 6.83
C ILE A 119 -6.72 2.61 7.72
N HIS A 120 -7.15 1.43 8.17
CA HIS A 120 -6.28 0.50 8.90
C HIS A 120 -6.55 -0.97 8.57
N ALA A 121 -5.60 -1.84 8.93
CA ALA A 121 -5.61 -3.26 8.55
C ALA A 121 -6.83 -4.05 9.06
N LYS A 122 -7.46 -3.64 10.19
CA LYS A 122 -8.65 -4.31 10.74
C LYS A 122 -9.96 -4.05 9.99
N MET A 123 -10.01 -3.09 9.04
CA MET A 123 -11.20 -2.84 8.23
C MET A 123 -11.41 -3.96 7.21
N LEU A 124 -12.63 -4.16 6.72
CA LEU A 124 -12.86 -5.01 5.56
C LEU A 124 -12.20 -4.38 4.32
N GLN A 125 -11.72 -5.22 3.39
CA GLN A 125 -11.05 -4.76 2.18
C GLN A 125 -11.94 -3.81 1.37
N ASP A 126 -13.23 -4.13 1.22
CA ASP A 126 -14.18 -3.32 0.44
C ASP A 126 -14.34 -1.92 1.02
N HIS A 127 -14.47 -1.80 2.35
CA HIS A 127 -14.50 -0.49 3.02
C HIS A 127 -13.19 0.30 2.86
N ARG A 128 -12.03 -0.37 2.81
CA ARG A 128 -10.76 0.34 2.54
C ARG A 128 -10.74 0.92 1.13
N ILE A 129 -11.26 0.19 0.15
CA ILE A 129 -11.34 0.63 -1.25
C ILE A 129 -12.29 1.80 -1.38
N GLU A 130 -13.47 1.72 -0.75
CA GLU A 130 -14.47 2.80 -0.72
C GLU A 130 -13.89 4.09 -0.15
N VAL A 131 -13.31 4.04 1.06
CA VAL A 131 -12.69 5.22 1.70
C VAL A 131 -11.54 5.79 0.86
N PHE A 132 -10.74 4.91 0.24
CA PHE A 132 -9.65 5.36 -0.64
C PHE A 132 -10.19 6.06 -1.89
N HIS A 133 -11.25 5.54 -2.49
CA HIS A 133 -11.89 6.12 -3.67
C HIS A 133 -12.51 7.48 -3.34
N ASP A 134 -13.23 7.60 -2.22
CA ASP A 134 -13.82 8.86 -1.78
C ASP A 134 -12.74 9.91 -1.47
N PHE A 135 -11.65 9.50 -0.81
CA PHE A 135 -10.50 10.37 -0.62
C PHE A 135 -9.87 10.80 -1.96
N HIS A 136 -9.67 9.87 -2.89
CA HIS A 136 -9.10 10.16 -4.21
C HIS A 136 -9.95 11.17 -4.99
N ASN A 137 -11.27 11.10 -4.86
CA ASN A 137 -12.22 12.03 -5.48
C ASN A 137 -12.37 13.37 -4.75
N GLY A 138 -11.62 13.59 -3.67
CA GLY A 138 -11.61 14.86 -2.94
C GLY A 138 -12.76 15.04 -1.96
N ALA A 139 -13.51 13.97 -1.62
CA ALA A 139 -14.56 14.05 -0.59
C ALA A 139 -14.01 14.44 0.79
N CYS A 140 -12.71 14.23 1.01
CA CYS A 140 -12.02 14.59 2.24
C CYS A 140 -10.61 15.12 1.95
N ARG A 141 -10.15 16.06 2.78
CA ARG A 141 -8.82 16.67 2.63
C ARG A 141 -7.72 15.88 3.32
N ASN A 142 -8.03 15.10 4.36
CA ASN A 142 -7.03 14.39 5.14
C ASN A 142 -7.36 12.89 5.23
N LEU A 143 -6.33 12.06 5.10
CA LEU A 143 -6.42 10.61 5.27
C LEU A 143 -5.37 10.14 6.28
N VAL A 144 -5.79 9.52 7.38
CA VAL A 144 -4.88 8.88 8.34
C VAL A 144 -4.75 7.40 7.99
N TRP A 145 -3.53 6.96 7.69
CA TRP A 145 -3.27 5.62 7.13
C TRP A 145 -2.33 4.81 8.03
N TYR A 146 -2.69 3.55 8.31
CA TYR A 146 -1.80 2.59 9.00
C TYR A 146 -0.63 2.15 8.11
N ARG A 147 0.59 2.56 8.42
CA ARG A 147 1.79 2.10 7.72
C ARG A 147 2.17 0.71 8.23
N ASN A 148 2.12 -0.29 7.35
CA ASN A 148 2.66 -1.64 7.57
C ASN A 148 3.85 -1.84 6.63
#